data_AF-A0A9E7JP48-F1
#
_entry.id   AF-A0A9E7JP48-F1
#
_cell.length_a   1.000
_cell.length_b   1.000
_cell.length_c   1.000
_cell.angle_alpha   90.00
_cell.angle_beta   90.00
_cell.angle_gamma   90.00
#
_symmetry.space_group_name_H-M   'P 1'
#
loop_
_entity.id
_entity.type
_entity.pdbx_description
1 polymer ?
#
loop_
_entity_poly.entity_id
_entity_poly.type
_entity_poly.pdbx_seq_one_letter_code
_entity_poly.pdbx_strand_id
1 'polypeptide(L)'
;MFGSTPPPQSEASPFHPRSPYAAAKVAAHWYTVNYREAYGLFACNGILFNHESPRRGESFVTRKITRAVGRIRLGLQTKVFLGNLSAARDWGFAGDYVEGGARRLRGRHRGVPHGGGVPPGRIQLRRTKLEGPCGHRSPVLPAR
;
A
#
# COMPACT_ATOMS: atom_id res chain seq x y z
N MET A 1 3.54 -6.98 -6.76
CA MET A 1 2.51 -7.33 -7.74
C MET A 1 2.85 -6.76 -9.11
N PHE A 2 2.89 -5.44 -9.29
CA PHE A 2 3.15 -4.83 -10.60
C PHE A 2 4.59 -4.97 -11.12
N GLY A 3 5.60 -5.00 -10.26
CA GLY A 3 7.00 -5.22 -10.65
C GLY A 3 7.49 -4.27 -11.73
N SER A 4 7.66 -4.73 -12.98
CA SER A 4 8.15 -3.89 -14.09
C SER A 4 7.05 -3.20 -14.91
N THR A 5 5.78 -3.33 -14.53
CA THR A 5 4.70 -2.56 -15.17
C THR A 5 4.91 -1.06 -14.94
N PRO A 6 4.90 -0.21 -16.00
CA PRO A 6 5.25 1.20 -15.89
C PRO A 6 4.27 1.97 -15.00
N PRO A 7 4.73 3.00 -14.27
CA PRO A 7 3.86 3.90 -13.53
C PRO A 7 3.16 4.91 -14.47
N PRO A 8 1.97 5.43 -14.09
CA PRO A 8 1.19 5.05 -12.91
C PRO A 8 0.41 3.75 -13.14
N GLN A 9 0.47 2.83 -12.18
CA GLN A 9 -0.30 1.57 -12.23
C GLN A 9 -1.75 1.76 -11.74
N SER A 10 -2.73 1.05 -12.26
CA SER A 10 -4.10 1.01 -11.75
C SER A 10 -4.55 -0.42 -11.51
N GLU A 11 -5.81 -0.63 -11.11
CA GLU A 11 -6.41 -1.96 -11.03
C GLU A 11 -6.47 -2.66 -12.38
N ALA A 12 -6.40 -1.90 -13.48
CA ALA A 12 -6.35 -2.41 -14.84
C ALA A 12 -4.92 -2.72 -15.31
N SER A 13 -3.89 -2.26 -14.59
CA SER A 13 -2.51 -2.51 -14.98
C SER A 13 -2.16 -4.00 -14.84
N PRO A 14 -1.46 -4.59 -15.83
CA PRO A 14 -1.07 -5.99 -15.77
C PRO A 14 -0.09 -6.22 -14.61
N PHE A 15 -0.20 -7.38 -13.95
CA PHE A 15 0.78 -7.79 -12.94
C PHE A 15 2.03 -8.37 -13.62
N HIS A 16 3.21 -7.94 -13.16
CA HIS A 16 4.49 -8.46 -13.64
C HIS A 16 5.47 -8.70 -12.47
N PRO A 17 5.24 -9.71 -11.62
CA PRO A 17 5.97 -9.90 -10.36
C PRO A 17 7.47 -10.19 -10.58
N ARG A 18 8.33 -9.62 -9.73
CA ARG A 18 9.81 -9.75 -9.81
C ARG A 18 10.45 -10.37 -8.56
N SER A 19 9.68 -11.13 -7.79
CA SER A 19 10.17 -11.89 -6.65
C SER A 19 9.19 -13.01 -6.27
N PRO A 20 9.64 -14.05 -5.55
CA PRO A 20 8.75 -15.09 -5.02
C PRO A 20 7.62 -14.51 -4.15
N TYR A 21 7.94 -13.52 -3.31
CA TYR A 21 6.94 -12.78 -2.53
C TYR A 21 5.87 -12.12 -3.43
N ALA A 22 6.30 -11.46 -4.52
CA ALA A 22 5.37 -10.79 -5.41
C ALA A 22 4.49 -11.79 -6.20
N ALA A 23 5.05 -12.93 -6.62
CA ALA A 23 4.32 -13.98 -7.31
C ALA A 23 3.26 -14.62 -6.40
N ALA A 24 3.63 -14.96 -5.16
CA ALA A 24 2.68 -15.48 -4.18
C ALA A 24 1.52 -14.51 -3.90
N LYS A 25 1.79 -13.20 -3.85
CA LYS A 25 0.72 -12.19 -3.68
C LYS A 25 -0.20 -12.07 -4.90
N VAL A 26 0.31 -12.29 -6.12
CA VAL A 26 -0.53 -12.35 -7.32
C VAL A 26 -1.43 -13.60 -7.29
N ALA A 27 -0.91 -14.74 -6.87
CA ALA A 27 -1.73 -15.95 -6.67
C ALA A 27 -2.86 -15.70 -5.66
N ALA A 28 -2.53 -15.14 -4.48
CA ALA A 28 -3.53 -14.80 -3.46
C ALA A 28 -4.59 -13.80 -3.95
N HIS A 29 -4.20 -12.82 -4.79
CA HIS A 29 -5.13 -11.89 -5.41
C HIS A 29 -6.20 -12.64 -6.23
N TRP A 30 -5.76 -13.57 -7.08
CA TRP A 30 -6.64 -14.36 -7.95
C TRP A 30 -7.47 -15.39 -7.19
N TYR A 31 -6.94 -16.02 -6.15
CA TYR A 31 -7.75 -16.87 -5.28
C TYR A 31 -8.91 -16.10 -4.65
N THR A 32 -8.64 -14.89 -4.14
CA THR A 32 -9.69 -14.02 -3.57
C THR A 32 -10.74 -13.64 -4.62
N VAL A 33 -10.33 -13.40 -5.87
CA VAL A 33 -11.24 -13.12 -6.98
C VAL A 33 -12.12 -14.33 -7.29
N ASN A 34 -11.49 -15.49 -7.48
CA ASN A 34 -12.18 -16.73 -7.80
C ASN A 34 -13.21 -17.11 -6.74
N TYR A 35 -12.86 -17.00 -5.46
CA TYR A 35 -13.78 -17.33 -4.36
C TYR A 35 -14.94 -16.35 -4.24
N ARG A 36 -14.72 -15.06 -4.54
CA ARG A 36 -15.81 -14.08 -4.63
C ARG A 36 -16.78 -14.42 -5.75
N GLU A 37 -16.26 -14.78 -6.92
CA GLU A 37 -17.05 -15.03 -8.13
C GLU A 37 -17.78 -16.37 -8.08
N ALA A 38 -17.11 -17.43 -7.65
CA ALA A 38 -17.67 -18.78 -7.60
C ALA A 38 -18.70 -18.98 -6.47
N TYR A 39 -18.51 -18.32 -5.32
CA TYR A 39 -19.30 -18.56 -4.11
C TYR A 39 -20.07 -17.34 -3.61
N GLY A 40 -20.07 -16.23 -4.36
CA GLY A 40 -20.74 -14.99 -3.95
C GLY A 40 -20.19 -14.38 -2.65
N LEU A 41 -18.95 -14.71 -2.28
CA LEU A 41 -18.37 -14.27 -1.02
C LEU A 41 -18.08 -12.78 -1.02
N PHE A 42 -18.29 -12.14 0.14
CA PHE A 42 -17.82 -10.77 0.34
C PHE A 42 -16.31 -10.75 0.63
N ALA A 43 -15.51 -10.81 -0.43
CA ALA A 43 -14.06 -10.78 -0.36
C ALA A 43 -13.46 -9.72 -1.30
N CYS A 44 -12.62 -8.82 -0.79
CA CYS A 44 -11.99 -7.75 -1.57
C CYS A 44 -10.46 -7.85 -1.54
N ASN A 45 -9.82 -7.41 -2.62
CA ASN A 45 -8.36 -7.23 -2.67
C ASN A 45 -8.02 -5.76 -2.44
N GLY A 46 -7.18 -5.49 -1.44
CA GLY A 46 -6.51 -4.21 -1.26
C GLY A 46 -5.14 -4.21 -1.93
N ILE A 47 -4.99 -3.51 -3.05
CA ILE A 47 -3.70 -3.31 -3.72
C ILE A 47 -3.04 -2.07 -3.10
N LEU A 48 -2.31 -2.30 -2.02
CA LEU A 48 -1.67 -1.24 -1.23
C LEU A 48 -0.25 -0.97 -1.73
N PHE A 49 0.07 0.30 -1.99
CA PHE A 49 1.46 0.75 -2.16
C PHE A 49 2.19 0.79 -0.83
N ASN A 50 3.48 1.12 -0.88
CA ASN A 50 4.28 1.14 0.32
C ASN A 50 3.71 2.17 1.30
N HIS A 51 3.58 1.77 2.55
CA HIS A 51 3.03 2.60 3.62
C HIS A 51 3.85 2.40 4.88
N GLU A 52 4.08 3.49 5.59
CA GLU A 52 5.09 3.60 6.64
C GLU A 52 4.49 4.15 7.93
N SER A 53 5.16 3.89 9.04
CA SER A 53 4.80 4.43 10.36
C SER A 53 5.96 4.30 11.34
N PRO A 54 5.89 4.96 12.51
CA PRO A 54 6.81 4.70 13.63
C PRO A 54 6.75 3.26 14.16
N ARG A 55 5.85 2.41 13.67
CA ARG A 55 5.76 0.98 14.00
C ARG A 55 6.33 0.07 12.91
N ARG A 56 6.85 0.62 11.81
CA ARG A 56 7.45 -0.18 10.72
C ARG A 56 8.62 -1.01 11.25
N GLY A 57 8.74 -2.26 10.80
CA GLY A 57 9.88 -3.12 11.11
C GLY A 57 11.22 -2.52 10.66
N GLU A 58 12.28 -2.83 11.40
CA GLU A 58 13.58 -2.16 11.27
C GLU A 58 14.35 -2.52 9.99
N SER A 59 14.02 -3.64 9.36
CA SER A 59 14.61 -4.09 8.10
C SER A 59 14.15 -3.29 6.88
N PHE A 60 13.01 -2.58 6.97
CA PHE A 60 12.51 -1.74 5.89
C PHE A 60 13.34 -0.46 5.76
N VAL A 61 13.63 -0.05 4.52
CA VAL A 61 14.58 1.03 4.20
C VAL A 61 14.30 2.34 4.92
N THR A 62 13.03 2.74 5.01
CA THR A 62 12.56 3.95 5.71
C THR A 62 12.86 3.90 7.20
N ARG A 63 12.58 2.77 7.85
CA ARG A 63 12.85 2.59 9.28
C ARG A 63 14.34 2.46 9.56
N LYS A 64 15.07 1.75 8.69
CA LYS A 64 16.53 1.64 8.74
C LYS A 64 17.19 3.01 8.68
N ILE A 65 16.75 3.88 7.76
CA ILE A 65 17.26 5.25 7.62
C ILE A 65 16.93 6.08 8.86
N THR A 66 15.65 6.16 9.25
CA THR A 66 15.23 7.00 10.39
C THR A 66 15.91 6.59 11.70
N ARG A 67 16.08 5.30 11.96
CA ARG A 67 16.84 4.81 13.12
C ARG A 67 18.32 5.13 13.03
N ALA A 68 18.94 4.94 11.86
CA ALA A 68 20.34 5.25 11.66
C ALA A 68 20.62 6.74 11.88
N VAL A 69 19.78 7.63 11.34
CA VAL A 69 19.90 9.09 11.57
C VAL A 69 19.83 9.43 13.06
N GLY A 70 18.87 8.85 13.79
CA GLY A 70 18.77 9.03 15.23
C GLY A 70 20.02 8.56 15.99
N ARG A 71 20.54 7.37 15.63
CA ARG A 71 21.76 6.81 16.25
C ARG A 71 23.01 7.63 15.92
N ILE A 72 23.13 8.12 14.68
CA ILE A 72 24.25 8.98 14.27
C ILE A 72 24.23 10.29 15.04
N ARG A 73 23.06 10.89 15.22
CA ARG A 73 22.89 12.12 16.02
C ARG A 73 23.35 11.92 17.48
N LEU A 74 23.17 10.72 18.03
CA LEU A 74 23.58 10.35 19.38
C LEU A 74 25.02 9.81 19.48
N GLY A 75 25.78 9.77 18.38
CA GLY A 75 27.14 9.21 18.36
C GLY A 75 27.22 7.68 18.47
N LEU A 76 26.09 6.97 18.39
CA LEU A 76 26.00 5.51 18.53
C LEU A 76 26.25 4.74 17.21
N GLN A 77 26.42 5.48 16.12
CA GLN A 77 26.64 4.94 14.77
C GLN A 77 27.28 6.03 13.92
N THR A 78 28.14 5.67 12.97
CA THR A 78 28.83 6.65 12.08
C THR A 78 28.39 6.57 10.63
N LYS A 79 27.94 5.39 10.16
CA LYS A 79 27.59 5.15 8.76
C LYS A 79 26.36 4.24 8.66
N VAL A 80 25.60 4.37 7.56
CA VAL A 80 24.51 3.46 7.19
C VAL A 80 24.75 2.90 5.80
N PHE A 81 24.64 1.59 5.65
CA PHE A 81 24.79 0.91 4.37
C PHE A 81 23.42 0.73 3.73
N LEU A 82 23.25 1.20 2.50
CA LEU A 82 22.04 1.05 1.71
C LEU A 82 22.33 0.24 0.45
N GLY A 83 21.29 -0.38 -0.10
CA GLY A 83 21.37 -1.07 -1.38
C GLY A 83 21.19 -0.10 -2.54
N ASN A 84 20.34 -0.45 -3.50
CA ASN A 84 20.05 0.39 -4.66
C ASN A 84 19.46 1.76 -4.27
N LEU A 85 20.21 2.84 -4.55
CA LEU A 85 19.81 4.23 -4.29
C LEU A 85 18.94 4.85 -5.39
N SER A 86 18.92 4.28 -6.60
CA SER A 86 18.06 4.76 -7.70
C SER A 86 16.62 4.24 -7.60
N ALA A 87 16.32 3.45 -6.58
CA ALA A 87 14.99 2.86 -6.39
C ALA A 87 13.95 3.92 -5.98
N ALA A 88 13.05 4.27 -6.90
CA ALA A 88 11.90 5.12 -6.61
C ALA A 88 10.69 4.31 -6.09
N ARG A 89 9.98 4.83 -5.08
CA ARG A 89 8.79 4.21 -4.48
C ARG A 89 7.76 5.28 -4.11
N ASP A 90 6.49 4.93 -4.24
CA ASP A 90 5.38 5.71 -3.68
C ASP A 90 5.19 5.31 -2.21
N TRP A 91 5.21 6.29 -1.29
CA TRP A 91 5.12 6.08 0.16
C TRP A 91 3.91 6.83 0.72
N GLY A 92 3.07 6.14 1.48
CA GLY A 92 1.99 6.72 2.27
C GLY A 92 2.10 6.45 3.78
N PHE A 93 1.17 6.97 4.56
CA PHE A 93 1.09 6.67 6.00
C PHE A 93 0.22 5.43 6.26
N ALA A 94 0.69 4.51 7.09
CA ALA A 94 -0.01 3.25 7.35
C ALA A 94 -1.41 3.45 7.96
N GLY A 95 -1.63 4.51 8.75
CA GLY A 95 -2.93 4.79 9.35
C GLY A 95 -4.03 5.01 8.31
N ASP A 96 -3.73 5.82 7.29
CA ASP A 96 -4.68 6.15 6.22
C ASP A 96 -5.07 4.89 5.41
N TYR A 97 -4.12 3.98 5.24
CA TYR A 97 -4.32 2.74 4.49
C TYR A 97 -5.22 1.76 5.27
N VAL A 98 -5.02 1.66 6.58
CA VAL A 98 -5.86 0.83 7.46
C VAL A 98 -7.27 1.39 7.51
N GLU A 99 -7.42 2.71 7.64
CA GLU A 99 -8.72 3.36 7.66
C GLU A 99 -9.47 3.16 6.33
N GLY A 100 -8.81 3.38 5.20
CA GLY A 100 -9.39 3.15 3.87
C GLY A 100 -9.87 1.70 3.68
N GLY A 101 -9.07 0.73 4.13
CA GLY A 101 -9.44 -0.69 4.10
C GLY A 101 -10.64 -1.00 5.01
N ALA A 102 -10.63 -0.49 6.24
CA ALA A 102 -11.71 -0.70 7.20
C ALA A 102 -13.04 -0.09 6.74
N ARG A 103 -13.03 1.11 6.17
CA ARG A 103 -14.23 1.76 5.63
C ARG A 103 -14.91 0.89 4.57
N ARG A 104 -14.14 0.22 3.71
CA ARG A 104 -14.69 -0.65 2.66
C ARG A 104 -15.36 -1.90 3.22
N LEU A 105 -14.76 -2.54 4.23
CA LEU A 105 -15.35 -3.70 4.88
C LEU A 105 -16.62 -3.35 5.65
N ARG A 106 -16.66 -2.16 6.28
CA ARG A 106 -17.82 -1.65 7.01
C ARG A 106 -18.98 -1.18 6.12
N GLY A 107 -18.74 -0.92 4.84
CA GLY A 107 -19.76 -0.50 3.88
C GLY A 107 -20.94 -1.48 3.73
N ARG A 108 -20.80 -2.73 4.20
CA ARG A 108 -21.88 -3.73 4.28
C ARG A 108 -22.97 -3.40 5.32
N HIS A 109 -22.67 -2.57 6.31
CA HIS A 109 -23.62 -2.30 7.41
C HIS A 109 -24.69 -1.25 7.07
N ARG A 110 -24.62 -0.64 5.88
CA ARG A 110 -25.58 0.35 5.39
C ARG A 110 -26.11 -0.05 4.00
N GLY A 111 -27.12 -0.93 3.97
CA GLY A 111 -28.11 -0.92 2.88
C GLY A 111 -28.03 -1.98 1.77
N VAL A 112 -27.34 -3.12 1.93
CA VAL A 112 -27.44 -4.23 0.95
C VAL A 112 -28.33 -5.35 1.53
N PRO A 113 -29.52 -5.62 0.97
CA PRO A 113 -30.41 -6.65 1.50
C PRO A 113 -29.81 -8.05 1.35
N HIS A 114 -30.05 -8.89 2.36
CA HIS A 114 -29.73 -10.31 2.32
C HIS A 114 -30.47 -10.97 1.14
N GLY A 115 -29.73 -11.40 0.12
CA GLY A 115 -30.28 -12.11 -1.04
C GLY A 115 -30.01 -11.46 -2.41
N GLY A 116 -29.56 -10.20 -2.45
CA GLY A 116 -29.13 -9.56 -3.71
C GLY A 116 -27.64 -9.80 -3.96
N GLY A 117 -27.30 -10.57 -5.00
CA GLY A 117 -25.90 -10.75 -5.41
C GLY A 117 -25.27 -9.43 -5.83
N VAL A 118 -24.40 -8.83 -5.01
CA VAL A 118 -23.75 -7.52 -5.27
C VAL A 118 -22.38 -7.44 -4.56
N PRO A 119 -21.35 -6.80 -5.17
CA PRO A 119 -19.97 -7.29 -5.15
C PRO A 119 -19.05 -6.52 -4.19
N PRO A 120 -17.91 -7.11 -3.77
CA PRO A 120 -16.74 -6.33 -3.40
C PRO A 120 -15.85 -6.06 -4.61
N GLY A 121 -15.90 -4.82 -5.12
CA GLY A 121 -14.98 -4.32 -6.15
C GLY A 121 -13.50 -4.37 -5.72
N ARG A 122 -12.60 -4.28 -6.72
CA ARG A 122 -11.15 -4.11 -6.50
C ARG A 122 -10.91 -2.81 -5.71
N ILE A 123 -10.05 -2.84 -4.71
CA ILE A 123 -9.64 -1.65 -3.95
C ILE A 123 -8.18 -1.39 -4.28
N GLN A 124 -7.86 -0.25 -4.87
CA GLN A 124 -6.53 0.32 -4.81
C GLN A 124 -6.54 1.51 -3.87
N LEU A 125 -5.81 1.40 -2.76
CA LEU A 125 -5.42 2.57 -1.99
C LEU A 125 -4.10 3.05 -2.59
N ARG A 126 -4.20 3.82 -3.69
CA ARG A 126 -3.23 4.89 -3.98
C ARG A 126 -3.49 6.02 -2.99
N ARG A 127 -2.58 7.02 -2.93
CA ARG A 127 -2.87 8.31 -2.29
C ARG A 127 -4.35 8.59 -2.38
N THR A 128 -5.07 8.46 -1.27
CA THR A 128 -6.31 9.17 -1.10
C THR A 128 -5.88 10.61 -1.30
N LYS A 129 -6.12 11.16 -2.49
CA LYS A 129 -6.57 12.54 -2.56
C LYS A 129 -7.86 12.49 -1.76
N LEU A 130 -7.73 12.65 -0.44
CA LEU A 130 -8.78 13.17 0.40
C LEU A 130 -8.99 14.58 -0.16
N GLU A 131 -9.74 14.68 -1.26
CA GLU A 131 -10.37 15.94 -1.64
C GLU A 131 -11.52 16.13 -0.65
N GLY A 132 -11.14 16.61 0.52
CA GLY A 132 -11.95 17.16 1.57
C GLY A 132 -11.16 18.35 2.15
N PRO A 133 -11.83 19.44 2.54
CA PRO A 133 -11.22 20.75 2.66
C PRO A 133 -10.39 20.85 3.93
N CYS A 134 -9.16 20.35 3.91
CA CYS A 134 -8.19 20.71 4.93
C CYS A 134 -6.82 20.83 4.26
N GLY A 135 -6.56 22.03 3.75
CA GLY A 135 -5.31 22.37 3.10
C GLY A 135 -4.16 22.33 4.09
N HIS A 136 -3.16 21.50 3.81
CA HIS A 136 -1.76 21.79 4.13
C HIS A 136 -0.91 21.23 2.99
N ARG A 137 -0.43 22.13 2.13
CA ARG A 137 0.58 21.84 1.10
C ARG A 137 1.91 21.61 1.84
N SER A 138 2.41 20.38 1.86
CA SER A 138 3.82 20.17 2.25
C SER A 138 4.73 20.66 1.12
N PRO A 139 5.74 21.49 1.42
CA PRO A 139 6.63 22.05 0.40
C PRO A 139 7.51 20.95 -0.19
N VAL A 140 7.51 20.84 -1.52
CA VAL A 140 8.53 20.11 -2.27
C VAL A 140 9.79 20.96 -2.19
N LEU A 141 10.78 20.52 -1.40
CA LEU A 141 12.11 21.11 -1.46
C LEU A 141 12.79 20.66 -2.77
N PRO A 142 13.26 21.58 -3.63
CA PRO A 142 14.06 21.21 -4.79
C PRO A 142 15.43 20.70 -4.32
N ALA A 143 15.82 19.54 -4.82
CA ALA A 143 17.20 19.07 -4.70
C ALA A 143 18.11 20.02 -5.48
N ARG A 144 19.09 20.61 -4.80
CA ARG A 144 20.30 21.19 -5.40
C ARG A 144 21.40 20.15 -5.31
#